data_AF-A0A1M5G2X3-F1
#
_entry.id   AF-A0A1M5G2X3-F1
#
_cell.length_a   1.000
_cell.length_b   1.000
_cell.length_c   1.000
_cell.angle_alpha   90.00
_cell.angle_beta   90.00
_cell.angle_gamma   90.00
#
_symmetry.space_group_name_H-M   'P 1'
#
loop_
_entity.id
_entity.type
_entity.pdbx_description
1 polymer ?
#
loop_
_entity_poly.entity_id
_entity_poly.type
_entity_poly.pdbx_seq_one_letter_code
_entity_poly.pdbx_strand_id
1 'polypeptide(L)'
;MENVQQNHQGLTVTFRAQQLLKSSANWAKFVAIFSILFTAVIGMGTYIMYLMAQSISRVPDEAKTGLSLFTAISSIILIAVTATYFYSLYRILKFSGTVKFAIESYNSDVLTESFEHLKAHYKSLGIMMIVMLVAYFIIAIAFGIFIAYATKIMMETF
;
A
#
# COMPACT_ATOMS: atom_id res chain seq x y z
N MET A 1 -14.88 -57.11 -8.17
CA MET A 1 -13.51 -56.68 -7.85
C MET A 1 -13.30 -55.46 -8.73
N GLU A 2 -13.32 -54.23 -8.25
CA GLU A 2 -12.53 -53.63 -7.17
C GLU A 2 -13.24 -52.32 -6.80
N ASN A 3 -13.59 -52.13 -5.53
CA ASN A 3 -14.16 -50.87 -5.05
C ASN A 3 -13.04 -49.84 -5.05
N VAL A 4 -12.98 -49.01 -6.09
CA VAL A 4 -12.15 -47.80 -6.10
C VAL A 4 -12.74 -46.85 -5.05
N GLN A 5 -12.31 -46.99 -3.81
CA GLN A 5 -12.48 -45.95 -2.81
C GLN A 5 -11.69 -44.74 -3.28
N GLN A 6 -12.38 -43.81 -3.97
CA GLN A 6 -11.88 -42.46 -4.16
C GLN A 6 -11.75 -41.82 -2.79
N ASN A 7 -10.57 -42.00 -2.19
CA ASN A 7 -10.13 -41.27 -1.03
C ASN A 7 -9.91 -39.83 -1.47
N HIS A 8 -10.99 -39.05 -1.56
CA HIS A 8 -10.89 -37.60 -1.47
C HIS A 8 -10.43 -37.28 -0.05
N GLN A 9 -9.13 -37.41 0.22
CA GLN A 9 -8.54 -36.73 1.36
C GLN A 9 -8.67 -35.25 1.07
N GLY A 10 -9.83 -34.70 1.40
CA GLY A 10 -10.03 -33.26 1.47
C GLY A 10 -8.94 -32.72 2.36
N LEU A 11 -8.19 -31.74 1.86
CA LEU A 11 -7.15 -31.08 2.64
C LEU A 11 -7.79 -30.51 3.92
N THR A 12 -7.51 -31.12 5.07
CA THR A 12 -8.05 -30.65 6.35
C THR A 12 -7.03 -29.80 7.09
N VAL A 13 -7.51 -28.77 7.78
CA VAL A 13 -6.65 -27.86 8.53
C VAL A 13 -6.37 -28.46 9.91
N THR A 14 -5.14 -28.94 10.10
CA THR A 14 -4.69 -29.52 11.37
C THR A 14 -4.78 -28.50 12.51
N PHE A 15 -4.90 -28.99 13.75
CA PHE A 15 -4.89 -28.12 14.94
C PHE A 15 -3.69 -27.16 14.97
N ARG A 16 -2.50 -27.66 14.61
CA ARG A 16 -1.29 -26.84 14.52
C ARG A 16 -1.43 -25.71 13.49
N ALA A 17 -2.01 -26.00 12.32
CA ALA A 17 -2.25 -24.98 11.30
C ALA A 17 -3.25 -23.91 11.79
N GLN A 18 -4.30 -24.32 12.52
CA GLN A 18 -5.24 -23.37 13.12
C GLN A 18 -4.57 -22.44 14.15
N GLN A 19 -3.66 -22.96 14.99
CA GLN A 19 -2.89 -22.14 15.93
C GLN A 19 -1.99 -21.13 15.21
N LEU A 20 -1.31 -21.56 14.14
CA LEU A 20 -0.50 -20.66 13.31
C LEU A 20 -1.36 -19.57 12.68
N LEU A 21 -2.50 -19.92 12.10
CA LEU A 21 -3.44 -18.96 11.51
C LEU A 21 -3.97 -17.96 12.53
N LYS A 22 -4.32 -18.39 13.75
CA LYS A 22 -4.70 -17.49 14.85
C LYS A 22 -3.56 -16.53 15.22
N SER A 23 -2.33 -17.03 15.29
CA SER A 23 -1.15 -16.19 15.54
C SER A 23 -0.94 -15.17 14.41
N SER A 24 -0.95 -15.61 13.14
CA SER A 24 -0.85 -14.74 11.97
C SER A 24 -1.97 -13.70 11.93
N ALA A 25 -3.20 -14.06 12.31
CA ALA A 25 -4.31 -13.12 12.42
C ALA A 25 -4.06 -12.04 13.49
N ASN A 26 -3.47 -12.40 14.64
CA ASN A 26 -3.10 -11.41 15.67
C ASN A 26 -2.05 -10.43 15.14
N TRP A 27 -1.00 -10.92 14.48
CA TRP A 27 0.03 -10.09 13.85
C TRP A 27 -0.54 -9.20 12.74
N ALA A 28 -1.42 -9.73 11.90
CA ALA A 28 -2.12 -8.98 10.86
C ALA A 28 -2.90 -7.79 11.44
N LYS A 29 -3.61 -7.99 12.56
CA LYS A 29 -4.32 -6.91 13.25
C LYS A 29 -3.36 -5.87 13.81
N PHE A 30 -2.26 -6.31 14.44
CA PHE A 30 -1.24 -5.42 14.97
C PHE A 30 -0.65 -4.54 13.86
N VAL A 31 -0.21 -5.14 12.76
CA VAL A 31 0.34 -4.43 11.60
C VAL A 31 -0.66 -3.42 11.05
N ALA A 32 -1.92 -3.80 10.90
CA ALA A 32 -2.93 -2.89 10.37
C ALA A 32 -3.18 -1.68 11.27
N ILE A 33 -3.32 -1.88 12.59
CA ILE A 33 -3.49 -0.79 13.55
C ILE A 33 -2.26 0.13 13.53
N PHE A 34 -1.06 -0.45 13.54
CA PHE A 34 0.19 0.30 13.48
C PHE A 34 0.29 1.14 12.21
N SER A 35 -0.03 0.55 11.05
CA SER A 35 -0.02 1.26 9.76
C SER A 35 -1.04 2.40 9.70
N ILE A 36 -2.24 2.21 10.24
CA ILE A 36 -3.26 3.28 10.31
C ILE A 36 -2.75 4.44 11.18
N LEU A 37 -2.20 4.14 12.36
CA LEU A 37 -1.64 5.16 13.25
C LEU A 37 -0.48 5.91 12.58
N PHE A 38 0.44 5.18 11.98
CA PHE A 38 1.60 5.77 11.29
C PHE A 38 1.18 6.68 10.13
N THR A 39 0.18 6.25 9.35
CA THR A 39 -0.39 7.03 8.25
C THR A 39 -1.06 8.31 8.77
N ALA A 40 -1.76 8.25 9.90
CA ALA A 40 -2.39 9.44 10.50
C ALA A 40 -1.35 10.48 10.93
N VAL A 41 -0.25 10.06 11.55
CA VAL A 41 0.84 10.95 11.98
C VAL A 41 1.51 11.62 10.77
N ILE A 42 1.84 10.84 9.73
CA ILE A 42 2.40 11.39 8.49
C ILE A 42 1.41 12.34 7.82
N GLY A 43 0.14 11.97 7.74
CA GLY A 43 -0.92 12.81 7.17
C GLY A 43 -1.00 14.18 7.86
N MET A 44 -0.97 14.20 9.19
CA MET A 44 -0.95 15.45 9.96
C MET A 44 0.31 16.29 9.66
N GLY A 45 1.48 15.66 9.59
CA GLY A 45 2.73 16.35 9.24
C GLY A 45 2.68 17.00 7.84
N THR A 46 2.20 16.25 6.84
CA THR A 46 2.06 16.78 5.47
C THR A 46 1.07 17.94 5.38
N TYR A 47 -0.02 17.88 6.15
CA TYR A 47 -1.00 18.96 6.20
C TYR A 47 -0.42 20.25 6.81
N ILE A 48 0.36 20.14 7.89
CA ILE A 48 1.04 21.30 8.50
C ILE A 48 2.03 21.92 7.49
N MET A 49 2.84 21.09 6.81
CA MET A 49 3.77 21.58 5.79
C MET A 49 3.05 22.28 4.63
N TYR A 50 1.90 21.75 4.20
CA TYR A 50 1.07 22.38 3.19
C TYR A 50 0.59 23.79 3.62
N LEU A 51 0.13 23.95 4.86
CA LEU A 51 -0.25 25.27 5.40
C LEU A 51 0.92 26.25 5.46
N MET A 52 2.12 25.78 5.80
CA MET A 52 3.34 26.59 5.81
C MET A 52 3.80 26.98 4.38
N ALA A 53 3.61 26.09 3.40
CA ALA A 53 3.97 26.40 2.02
C ALA A 53 3.09 27.52 1.42
N GLN A 54 1.81 27.58 1.81
CA GLN A 54 0.88 28.62 1.35
C GLN A 54 1.25 30.03 1.85
N SER A 55 2.00 30.16 2.95
CA SER A 55 2.43 31.47 3.46
C SER A 55 3.70 32.02 2.80
N ILE A 56 4.39 31.23 1.97
CA ILE A 56 5.62 31.61 1.27
C ILE A 56 5.34 31.73 -0.24
N SER A 57 4.62 32.77 -0.66
CA SER A 57 4.34 32.99 -2.09
C SER A 57 5.38 33.91 -2.75
N ARG A 58 6.41 33.34 -3.37
CA ARG A 58 7.33 34.03 -4.32
C ARG A 58 7.66 33.17 -5.55
N VAL A 59 6.64 32.66 -6.23
CA VAL A 59 6.83 31.92 -7.50
C VAL A 59 6.49 32.84 -8.69
N PRO A 60 7.44 33.12 -9.60
CA PRO A 60 7.20 33.90 -10.82
C PRO A 60 6.12 33.25 -11.70
N ASP A 61 5.30 34.06 -12.37
CA ASP A 61 4.12 33.63 -13.14
C ASP A 61 4.44 32.62 -14.25
N GLU A 62 5.61 32.71 -14.86
CA GLU A 62 6.02 31.85 -15.99
C GLU A 62 6.33 30.40 -15.57
N ALA A 63 6.74 30.18 -14.32
CA ALA A 63 6.94 28.85 -13.76
C ALA A 63 5.63 28.18 -13.30
N LYS A 64 4.52 28.93 -13.23
CA LYS A 64 3.25 28.44 -12.66
C LYS A 64 2.54 27.43 -13.57
N THR A 65 2.66 27.56 -14.89
CA THR A 65 1.92 26.70 -15.84
C THR A 65 2.47 25.26 -15.87
N GLY A 66 3.80 25.09 -15.98
CA GLY A 66 4.44 23.77 -15.92
C GLY A 66 4.31 23.12 -14.55
N LEU A 67 4.39 23.92 -13.48
CA LEU A 67 4.17 23.47 -12.12
C LEU A 67 2.72 23.02 -11.89
N SER A 68 1.73 23.69 -12.50
CA SER A 68 0.31 23.36 -12.35
C SER A 68 -0.09 22.02 -12.98
N LEU A 69 0.44 21.68 -14.16
CA LEU A 69 0.18 20.37 -14.77
C LEU A 69 0.88 19.25 -13.99
N PHE A 70 2.12 19.48 -13.55
CA PHE A 70 2.85 18.53 -12.71
C PHE A 70 2.11 18.26 -11.40
N THR A 71 1.66 19.31 -10.69
CA THR A 71 0.92 19.15 -9.44
C THR A 71 -0.40 18.41 -9.65
N ALA A 72 -1.17 18.73 -10.69
CA ALA A 72 -2.42 18.05 -10.99
C ALA A 72 -2.22 16.53 -11.23
N ILE A 73 -1.22 16.16 -12.06
CA ILE A 73 -0.90 14.75 -12.34
C ILE A 73 -0.41 14.04 -11.07
N SER A 74 0.49 14.65 -10.31
CA SER A 74 0.98 14.09 -9.05
C SER A 74 -0.14 13.89 -8.03
N SER A 75 -1.09 14.81 -7.92
CA SER A 75 -2.23 14.70 -7.01
C SER A 75 -3.11 13.48 -7.35
N ILE A 76 -3.39 13.24 -8.64
CA ILE A 76 -4.20 12.08 -9.07
C ILE A 76 -3.49 10.77 -8.70
N ILE A 77 -2.19 10.66 -8.98
CA ILE A 77 -1.38 9.49 -8.65
C ILE A 77 -1.37 9.24 -7.14
N LEU A 78 -1.16 10.29 -6.34
CA LEU A 78 -1.15 10.19 -4.88
C LEU A 78 -2.50 9.71 -4.33
N ILE A 79 -3.62 10.24 -4.82
CA ILE A 79 -4.96 9.78 -4.42
C ILE A 79 -5.14 8.29 -4.74
N ALA A 80 -4.74 7.85 -5.94
CA ALA A 80 -4.85 6.45 -6.34
C ALA A 80 -4.00 5.51 -5.46
N VAL A 81 -2.76 5.93 -5.13
CA VAL A 81 -1.87 5.19 -4.23
C VAL A 81 -2.46 5.11 -2.82
N THR A 82 -2.90 6.25 -2.27
CA THR A 82 -3.51 6.31 -0.94
C THR A 82 -4.77 5.43 -0.87
N ALA A 83 -5.66 5.51 -1.86
CA ALA A 83 -6.86 4.67 -1.90
C ALA A 83 -6.52 3.18 -1.96
N THR A 84 -5.53 2.80 -2.77
CA THR A 84 -5.06 1.41 -2.88
C THR A 84 -4.44 0.92 -1.57
N TYR A 85 -3.67 1.78 -0.89
CA TYR A 85 -3.07 1.47 0.40
C TYR A 85 -4.13 1.29 1.49
N PHE A 86 -5.11 2.19 1.58
CA PHE A 86 -6.24 2.05 2.50
C PHE A 86 -7.03 0.76 2.25
N TYR A 87 -7.26 0.40 0.99
CA TYR A 87 -7.87 -0.87 0.64
C TYR A 87 -7.04 -2.06 1.14
N SER A 88 -5.71 -2.01 1.01
CA SER A 88 -4.79 -3.03 1.53
C SER A 88 -4.92 -3.21 3.05
N LEU A 89 -4.95 -2.10 3.80
CA LEU A 89 -5.11 -2.11 5.27
C LEU A 89 -6.46 -2.69 5.69
N TYR A 90 -7.52 -2.34 4.96
CA TYR A 90 -8.86 -2.89 5.22
C TYR A 90 -8.89 -4.41 5.03
N ARG A 91 -8.29 -4.93 3.96
CA ARG A 91 -8.30 -6.37 3.66
C ARG A 91 -7.53 -7.19 4.67
N ILE A 92 -6.39 -6.70 5.19
CA ILE A 92 -5.64 -7.42 6.24
C ILE A 92 -6.36 -7.42 7.60
N LEU A 93 -7.12 -6.36 7.92
CA LEU A 93 -8.02 -6.35 9.09
C LEU A 93 -9.14 -7.37 8.94
N LYS A 94 -9.75 -7.44 7.76
CA LYS A 94 -10.79 -8.43 7.44
C LYS A 94 -10.25 -9.86 7.52
N PHE A 95 -9.06 -10.14 7.00
CA PHE A 95 -8.36 -11.42 7.17
C PHE A 95 -8.22 -11.79 8.65
N SER A 96 -7.72 -10.86 9.48
CA SER A 96 -7.55 -11.12 10.91
C SER A 96 -8.87 -11.51 11.62
N GLY A 97 -9.96 -10.81 11.33
CA GLY A 97 -11.27 -11.09 11.93
C GLY A 97 -11.87 -12.41 11.43
N THR A 98 -11.88 -12.63 10.11
CA THR A 98 -12.50 -13.79 9.47
C THR A 98 -11.77 -15.10 9.80
N VAL A 99 -10.44 -15.11 9.86
CA VAL A 99 -9.68 -16.31 10.28
C VAL A 99 -10.07 -16.76 11.68
N LYS A 100 -10.16 -15.83 12.63
CA LYS A 100 -10.51 -16.17 14.02
C LYS A 100 -11.91 -16.74 14.10
N PHE A 101 -12.86 -16.09 13.44
CA PHE A 101 -14.24 -16.54 13.38
C PHE A 101 -14.39 -17.90 12.70
N ALA A 102 -13.67 -18.14 11.59
CA ALA A 102 -13.69 -19.42 10.88
C ALA A 102 -13.20 -20.59 11.76
N ILE A 103 -12.15 -20.37 12.55
CA ILE A 103 -11.59 -21.40 13.43
C ILE A 103 -12.50 -21.65 14.63
N GLU A 104 -13.14 -20.61 15.18
CA GLU A 104 -14.09 -20.76 16.31
C GLU A 104 -15.40 -21.42 15.90
N SER A 105 -15.87 -21.16 14.67
CA SER A 105 -17.11 -21.72 14.12
C SER A 105 -16.90 -23.04 13.35
N TYR A 106 -15.67 -23.53 13.23
CA TYR A 106 -15.29 -24.70 12.42
C TYR A 106 -15.83 -24.63 10.97
N ASN A 107 -15.89 -23.43 10.40
CA ASN A 107 -16.48 -23.17 9.09
C ASN A 107 -15.40 -22.99 8.00
N SER A 108 -15.29 -23.95 7.09
CA SER A 108 -14.33 -23.96 5.98
C SER A 108 -14.60 -22.89 4.92
N ASP A 109 -15.86 -22.47 4.74
CA ASP A 109 -16.23 -21.48 3.72
C ASP A 109 -15.78 -20.09 4.16
N VAL A 110 -15.98 -19.77 5.45
CA VAL A 110 -15.47 -18.55 6.07
C VAL A 110 -13.93 -18.54 6.07
N LEU A 111 -13.30 -19.71 6.27
CA LEU A 111 -11.85 -19.81 6.17
C LEU A 111 -11.37 -19.49 4.75
N THR A 112 -12.09 -19.96 3.73
CA THR A 112 -11.79 -19.65 2.32
C THR A 112 -11.94 -18.14 2.05
N GLU A 113 -13.02 -17.52 2.52
CA GLU A 113 -13.22 -16.06 2.44
C GLU A 113 -12.05 -15.29 3.09
N SER A 114 -11.54 -15.79 4.22
CA SER A 114 -10.38 -15.18 4.88
C SER A 114 -9.15 -15.17 3.97
N PHE A 115 -8.89 -16.25 3.24
CA PHE A 115 -7.79 -16.31 2.28
C PHE A 115 -8.01 -15.40 1.07
N GLU A 116 -9.26 -15.15 0.66
CA GLU A 116 -9.55 -14.15 -0.36
C GLU A 116 -9.21 -12.73 0.10
N HIS A 117 -9.44 -12.42 1.37
CA HIS A 117 -8.99 -11.16 1.96
C HIS A 117 -7.47 -11.05 1.94
N LEU A 118 -6.76 -12.11 2.31
CA LEU A 118 -5.30 -12.16 2.29
C LEU A 118 -4.73 -12.01 0.86
N LYS A 119 -5.30 -12.73 -0.12
CA LYS A 119 -4.92 -12.63 -1.54
C LYS A 119 -5.08 -11.20 -2.06
N ALA A 120 -6.21 -10.57 -1.75
CA ALA A 120 -6.46 -9.19 -2.18
C ALA A 120 -5.54 -8.17 -1.52
N HIS A 121 -5.15 -8.39 -0.26
CA HIS A 121 -4.12 -7.58 0.41
C HIS A 121 -2.80 -7.65 -0.37
N TYR A 122 -2.28 -8.84 -0.64
CA TYR A 122 -1.03 -9.00 -1.42
C TYR A 122 -1.15 -8.47 -2.85
N LYS A 123 -2.30 -8.66 -3.52
CA LYS A 123 -2.54 -8.08 -4.85
C LYS A 123 -2.44 -6.56 -4.82
N SER A 124 -3.06 -5.91 -3.83
CA SER A 124 -3.02 -4.45 -3.68
C SER A 124 -1.61 -3.95 -3.34
N LEU A 125 -0.84 -4.68 -2.52
CA LEU A 125 0.56 -4.35 -2.24
C LEU A 125 1.43 -4.48 -3.50
N GLY A 126 1.20 -5.51 -4.33
CA GLY A 126 1.92 -5.68 -5.59
C GLY A 126 1.69 -4.52 -6.57
N ILE A 127 0.43 -4.08 -6.71
CA ILE A 127 0.09 -2.90 -7.53
C ILE A 127 0.79 -1.65 -6.96
N MET A 128 0.74 -1.45 -5.65
CA MET A 128 1.41 -0.34 -4.98
C MET A 128 2.92 -0.35 -5.23
N MET A 129 3.57 -1.52 -5.15
CA MET A 129 5.00 -1.67 -5.42
C MET A 129 5.37 -1.25 -6.85
N ILE A 130 4.59 -1.66 -7.85
CA ILE A 130 4.82 -1.26 -9.25
C ILE A 130 4.70 0.26 -9.39
N VAL A 131 3.65 0.86 -8.83
CA VAL A 131 3.45 2.32 -8.90
C VAL A 131 4.61 3.07 -8.23
N MET A 132 5.05 2.62 -7.05
CA MET A 132 6.18 3.21 -6.33
C MET A 132 7.49 3.08 -7.12
N LEU A 133 7.71 1.95 -7.79
CA LEU A 133 8.89 1.72 -8.63
C LEU A 133 8.92 2.71 -9.80
N VAL A 134 7.80 2.86 -10.51
CA VAL A 134 7.68 3.83 -11.61
C VAL A 134 7.89 5.26 -11.12
N ALA A 135 7.28 5.63 -9.99
CA ALA A 135 7.47 6.95 -9.39
C ALA A 135 8.93 7.21 -9.02
N TYR A 136 9.63 6.21 -8.47
CA TYR A 136 11.06 6.31 -8.14
C TYR A 136 11.92 6.59 -9.38
N PHE A 137 11.69 5.89 -10.49
CA PHE A 137 12.40 6.14 -11.74
C PHE A 137 12.17 7.55 -12.28
N ILE A 138 10.92 8.05 -12.24
CA ILE A 138 10.59 9.40 -12.70
C ILE A 138 11.34 10.44 -11.86
N ILE A 139 11.34 10.30 -10.53
CA ILE A 139 12.04 11.23 -9.63
C ILE A 139 13.55 11.18 -9.88
N ALA A 140 14.14 10.00 -10.07
CA ALA A 140 15.56 9.85 -10.35
C ALA A 140 15.97 10.57 -11.65
N ILE A 141 15.18 10.43 -12.72
CA ILE A 141 15.42 11.13 -13.99
C ILE A 141 15.30 12.64 -13.81
N ALA A 142 14.23 13.11 -13.13
CA ALA A 142 14.02 14.53 -12.87
C ALA A 142 15.18 15.15 -12.08
N PHE A 143 15.67 14.43 -11.07
CA PHE A 143 16.81 14.86 -10.26
C PHE A 143 18.12 14.88 -11.06
N GLY A 144 18.35 13.89 -11.92
CA GLY A 144 19.51 13.87 -12.83
C GLY A 144 19.51 15.04 -13.81
N ILE A 145 18.36 15.36 -14.40
CA ILE A 145 18.18 16.53 -15.27
C ILE A 145 18.47 17.83 -14.49
N PHE A 146 17.91 17.96 -13.28
CA PHE A 146 18.15 19.12 -12.43
C PHE A 146 19.65 19.34 -12.14
N ILE A 147 20.38 18.27 -11.78
CA ILE A 147 21.83 18.35 -11.55
C ILE A 147 22.57 18.81 -12.81
N ALA A 148 22.24 18.24 -13.98
CA ALA A 148 22.90 18.60 -15.23
C ALA A 148 22.69 20.08 -15.59
N TYR A 149 21.46 20.60 -15.42
CA TYR A 149 21.18 22.02 -15.59
C TYR A 149 21.94 22.89 -14.59
N ALA A 150 21.97 22.51 -13.31
CA ALA A 150 22.70 23.25 -12.28
C ALA A 150 24.22 23.31 -12.57
N THR A 151 24.79 22.21 -13.08
CA THR A 151 26.22 22.13 -13.42
C THR A 151 26.53 22.97 -14.65
N LYS A 152 25.65 22.96 -15.66
CA LYS A 152 25.77 23.82 -16.84
C LYS A 152 25.80 25.31 -16.46
N ILE A 153 24.86 25.75 -15.63
CA ILE A 153 24.79 27.15 -15.18
C ILE A 153 26.08 27.54 -14.44
N MET A 154 26.57 26.68 -13.55
CA MET A 154 27.82 26.90 -12.82
C MET A 154 29.01 27.07 -13.77
N MET A 155 29.13 26.25 -14.82
CA MET A 155 30.23 26.37 -15.79
C MET A 155 30.14 27.64 -16.66
N GLU A 156 28.93 28.14 -16.95
CA GLU A 156 28.74 29.38 -17.72
C GLU A 156 28.97 30.66 -16.89
N THR A 157 29.05 30.56 -15.55
CA THR A 157 29.25 31.70 -14.64
C THR A 157 30.69 31.92 -14.19
N PHE A 158 31.63 31.05 -14.57
CA PHE A 158 33.08 31.17 -14.33
C PHE A 158 33.85 31.34 -15.64
#